data_AF-A0A5P9FGQ9-F1
#
_entry.id   AF-A0A5P9FGQ9-F1
#
_cell.length_a   1.000
_cell.length_b   1.000
_cell.length_c   1.000
_cell.angle_alpha   90.00
_cell.angle_beta   90.00
_cell.angle_gamma   90.00
#
_symmetry.space_group_name_H-M   'P 1'
#
loop_
_entity.id
_entity.type
_entity.pdbx_description
1 polymer ?
#
loop_
_entity_poly.entity_id
_entity_poly.type
_entity_poly.pdbx_seq_one_letter_code
_entity_poly.pdbx_strand_id
1 'polypeptide(L)'
;MTPAQKRALGTILATDDRNTAEASMIKLLQNKLPKLLETADVEFLRLFFTHLEVHAPASLAKKIAVHELRPEEVTKLVEARKAEIDAQKASKPSCNPKDSGEAD
;
A
#
# COMPACT_ATOMS: atom_id res chain seq x y z
N MET A 1 0.26 -7.91 4.91
CA MET A 1 1.43 -7.47 5.70
C MET A 1 2.33 -8.65 6.00
N THR A 2 3.63 -8.48 5.86
CA THR A 2 4.63 -9.52 6.16
C THR A 2 4.92 -9.58 7.67
N PRO A 3 5.50 -10.69 8.18
CA PRO A 3 5.93 -10.77 9.58
C PRO A 3 6.95 -9.70 10.00
N ALA A 4 7.78 -9.23 9.06
CA ALA A 4 8.72 -8.12 9.30
C ALA A 4 7.98 -6.79 9.53
N GLN A 5 6.92 -6.51 8.75
CA GLN A 5 6.09 -5.32 8.92
C GLN A 5 5.37 -5.33 10.27
N LYS A 6 4.92 -6.50 10.76
CA LYS A 6 4.30 -6.64 12.08
C LYS A 6 5.29 -6.30 13.21
N ARG A 7 6.52 -6.81 13.14
CA ARG A 7 7.57 -6.52 14.13
C ARG A 7 7.94 -5.03 14.15
N ALA A 8 8.12 -4.43 12.97
CA ALA A 8 8.42 -3.00 12.87
C ALA A 8 7.32 -2.14 13.51
N LEU A 9 6.04 -2.49 13.29
CA LEU A 9 4.91 -1.79 13.91
C LEU A 9 4.88 -1.95 15.44
N GLY A 10 5.12 -3.16 15.96
CA GLY A 10 5.23 -3.38 17.39
C GLY A 10 6.34 -2.54 18.02
N THR A 11 7.49 -2.43 17.34
CA THR A 11 8.61 -1.57 17.79
C THR A 11 8.27 -0.09 17.75
N ILE A 12 7.67 0.40 16.66
CA ILE A 12 7.34 1.84 16.50
C ILE A 12 6.27 2.28 17.49
N LEU A 13 5.27 1.42 17.74
CA LEU A 13 4.15 1.73 18.61
C LEU A 13 4.40 1.33 20.06
N ALA A 14 5.51 0.62 20.35
CA ALA A 14 5.84 0.06 21.66
C ALA A 14 4.69 -0.78 22.26
N THR A 15 3.99 -1.55 21.41
CA THR A 15 2.86 -2.40 21.83
C THR A 15 3.08 -3.85 21.38
N ASP A 16 2.91 -4.80 22.30
CA ASP A 16 2.97 -6.24 22.00
C ASP A 16 1.64 -6.81 21.52
N ASP A 17 0.53 -6.09 21.72
CA ASP A 17 -0.79 -6.49 21.27
C ASP A 17 -1.17 -5.84 19.92
N ARG A 18 -1.60 -6.69 18.98
CA ARG A 18 -1.97 -6.29 17.63
C ARG A 18 -3.18 -5.35 17.60
N ASN A 19 -4.21 -5.64 18.40
CA ASN A 19 -5.45 -4.85 18.35
C ASN A 19 -5.21 -3.44 18.90
N THR A 20 -4.41 -3.35 19.95
CA THR A 20 -3.97 -2.09 20.55
C THR A 20 -3.09 -1.28 19.60
N ALA A 21 -2.17 -1.95 18.87
CA ALA A 21 -1.36 -1.32 17.82
C ALA A 21 -2.23 -0.75 16.70
N GLU A 22 -3.21 -1.53 16.22
CA GLU A 22 -4.10 -1.14 15.13
C GLU A 22 -4.99 0.04 15.51
N ALA A 23 -5.60 0.00 16.71
CA ALA A 23 -6.40 1.11 17.24
C ALA A 23 -5.56 2.38 17.41
N SER A 24 -4.33 2.25 17.91
CA SER A 24 -3.41 3.39 18.09
C SER A 24 -3.00 3.98 16.74
N MET A 25 -2.77 3.14 15.74
CA MET A 25 -2.43 3.60 14.40
C MET A 25 -3.61 4.29 13.71
N ILE A 26 -4.82 3.76 13.82
CA ILE A 26 -6.04 4.41 13.32
C ILE A 26 -6.21 5.78 13.98
N LYS A 27 -6.06 5.86 15.30
CA LYS A 27 -6.17 7.12 16.04
C LYS A 27 -5.08 8.12 15.63
N LEU A 28 -3.85 7.67 15.41
CA LEU A 28 -2.75 8.50 14.95
C LEU A 28 -3.02 9.04 13.54
N LEU A 29 -3.47 8.19 12.63
CA LEU A 29 -3.85 8.58 11.28
C LEU A 29 -5.00 9.57 11.30
N GLN A 30 -6.08 9.31 12.04
CA GLN A 30 -7.22 10.23 12.15
C GLN A 30 -6.81 11.62 12.69
N ASN A 31 -5.89 11.66 13.64
CA ASN A 31 -5.48 12.92 14.28
C ASN A 31 -4.41 13.70 13.49
N LYS A 32 -3.52 13.01 12.78
CA LYS A 32 -2.33 13.62 12.17
C LYS A 32 -2.41 13.72 10.65
N LEU A 33 -3.10 12.78 10.00
CA LEU A 33 -3.19 12.75 8.55
C LEU A 33 -3.84 14.02 7.97
N PRO A 34 -4.91 14.60 8.53
CA PRO A 34 -5.49 15.84 8.00
C PRO A 34 -4.47 16.98 7.94
N LYS A 35 -3.78 17.23 9.06
CA LYS A 35 -2.73 18.27 9.15
C LYS A 35 -1.57 17.99 8.19
N LEU A 36 -1.17 16.73 8.06
CA LEU A 36 -0.10 16.33 7.15
C LEU A 36 -0.48 16.63 5.69
N LEU A 37 -1.71 16.31 5.29
CA LEU A 37 -2.21 16.55 3.94
C LEU A 37 -2.38 18.04 3.63
N GLU A 38 -2.75 18.86 4.60
CA GLU A 38 -2.84 20.33 4.45
C GLU A 38 -1.47 20.98 4.21
N THR A 39 -0.42 20.44 4.83
CA THR A 39 0.95 20.98 4.72
C THR A 39 1.80 20.29 3.66
N ALA A 40 1.27 19.24 3.03
CA ALA A 40 2.01 18.44 2.08
C ALA A 40 2.26 19.21 0.79
N ASP A 41 3.45 19.04 0.23
CA ASP A 41 3.74 19.52 -1.11
C ASP A 41 3.08 18.64 -2.19
N VAL A 42 3.05 19.17 -3.41
CA VAL A 42 2.43 18.49 -4.56
C VAL A 42 3.14 17.17 -4.88
N GLU A 43 4.46 17.08 -4.66
CA GLU A 43 5.22 15.85 -4.92
C GLU A 43 4.83 14.73 -3.97
N PHE A 44 4.70 15.05 -2.67
CA PHE A 44 4.23 14.13 -1.66
C PHE A 44 2.80 13.68 -1.96
N LEU A 45 1.88 14.62 -2.23
CA LEU A 45 0.49 14.29 -2.56
C LEU A 45 0.42 13.37 -3.78
N ARG A 46 1.21 13.65 -4.82
CA ARG A 46 1.31 12.80 -6.02
C ARG A 46 1.71 11.37 -5.65
N LEU A 47 2.80 11.20 -4.91
CA LEU A 47 3.27 9.86 -4.50
C LEU A 47 2.26 9.15 -3.60
N PHE A 48 1.69 9.87 -2.63
CA PHE A 48 0.73 9.36 -1.67
C PHE A 48 -0.54 8.84 -2.36
N PHE A 49 -1.17 9.67 -3.21
CA PHE A 49 -2.39 9.30 -3.93
C PHE A 49 -2.13 8.18 -4.94
N THR A 50 -1.00 8.18 -5.65
CA THR A 50 -0.63 7.05 -6.53
C THR A 50 -0.54 5.75 -5.74
N HIS A 51 0.14 5.76 -4.60
CA HIS A 51 0.30 4.56 -3.78
C HIS A 51 -1.06 4.05 -3.25
N LEU A 52 -1.91 4.95 -2.75
CA LEU A 52 -3.23 4.60 -2.27
C LEU A 52 -4.11 4.02 -3.37
N GLU A 53 -4.17 4.65 -4.54
CA GLU A 53 -5.07 4.23 -5.62
C GLU A 53 -4.62 2.92 -6.31
N VAL A 54 -3.32 2.63 -6.31
CA VAL A 54 -2.77 1.36 -6.83
C VAL A 54 -3.09 0.18 -5.90
N HIS A 55 -3.02 0.37 -4.58
CA HIS A 55 -3.16 -0.71 -3.61
C HIS A 55 -4.54 -0.81 -2.96
N ALA A 56 -5.39 0.20 -3.12
CA ALA A 56 -6.75 0.17 -2.60
C ALA A 56 -7.64 -0.83 -3.35
N PRO A 57 -8.62 -1.45 -2.68
CA PRO A 57 -9.72 -2.15 -3.33
C PRO A 57 -10.44 -1.25 -4.35
N ALA A 58 -10.99 -1.83 -5.41
CA ALA A 58 -11.59 -1.08 -6.52
C ALA A 58 -12.68 -0.07 -6.07
N SER A 59 -13.46 -0.39 -5.04
CA SER A 59 -14.48 0.50 -4.48
C SER A 59 -13.89 1.75 -3.80
N LEU A 60 -12.73 1.61 -3.16
CA LEU A 60 -12.02 2.71 -2.50
C LEU A 60 -11.17 3.49 -3.51
N ALA A 61 -10.55 2.82 -4.48
CA ALA A 61 -9.80 3.47 -5.55
C ALA A 61 -10.65 4.52 -6.28
N LYS A 62 -11.93 4.20 -6.58
CA LYS A 62 -12.87 5.17 -7.18
C LYS A 62 -13.10 6.42 -6.33
N LYS A 63 -13.14 6.28 -5.00
CA LYS A 63 -13.30 7.40 -4.07
C LYS A 63 -12.03 8.25 -3.98
N ILE A 64 -10.87 7.58 -4.00
CA ILE A 64 -9.56 8.23 -3.98
C ILE A 64 -9.35 9.04 -5.28
N ALA A 65 -9.76 8.49 -6.42
CA ALA A 65 -9.60 9.11 -7.74
C ALA A 65 -10.29 10.49 -7.88
N VAL A 66 -11.32 10.75 -7.07
CA VAL A 66 -12.10 11.99 -7.09
C VAL A 66 -11.81 12.90 -5.87
N HIS A 67 -10.77 12.61 -5.11
CA HIS A 67 -10.44 13.37 -3.91
C HIS A 67 -9.89 14.76 -4.27
N GLU A 68 -10.32 15.81 -3.57
CA GLU A 68 -9.99 17.21 -3.87
C GLU A 68 -8.49 17.51 -3.84
N LEU A 69 -7.77 16.90 -2.89
CA LEU A 69 -6.31 17.03 -2.76
C LEU A 69 -5.50 16.16 -3.73
N ARG A 70 -6.13 15.41 -4.63
CA ARG A 70 -5.44 14.52 -5.57
C ARG A 70 -4.95 15.33 -6.79
N PRO A 71 -3.63 15.38 -7.06
CA PRO A 71 -3.13 16.00 -8.28
C PRO A 71 -3.60 15.28 -9.55
N GLU A 72 -3.80 16.01 -10.64
CA GLU A 72 -4.30 15.45 -11.91
C GLU A 72 -3.33 14.42 -12.52
N GLU A 73 -2.03 14.60 -12.31
CA GLU A 73 -0.99 13.72 -12.84
C GLU A 73 -1.02 12.30 -12.26
N VAL A 74 -1.68 12.12 -11.11
CA VAL A 74 -1.80 10.83 -10.43
C VAL A 74 -2.46 9.78 -11.32
N THR A 75 -3.41 10.17 -12.18
CA THR A 75 -4.11 9.22 -13.08
C THR A 75 -3.11 8.48 -13.97
N LYS A 76 -2.20 9.21 -14.61
CA LYS A 76 -1.18 8.63 -15.49
C LYS A 76 -0.19 7.75 -14.71
N LEU A 77 0.17 8.16 -13.49
CA LEU A 77 1.09 7.40 -12.64
C LEU A 77 0.47 6.09 -12.12
N VAL A 78 -0.82 6.11 -11.80
CA VAL A 78 -1.56 4.91 -11.37
C VAL A 78 -1.67 3.92 -12.52
N GLU A 79 -1.98 4.38 -13.72
CA GLU A 79 -2.02 3.55 -14.93
C GLU A 79 -0.65 2.91 -15.21
N ALA A 80 0.42 3.71 -15.22
CA ALA A 80 1.79 3.23 -15.42
C ALA A 80 2.18 2.18 -14.37
N ARG A 81 1.92 2.45 -13.08
CA ARG A 81 2.26 1.51 -12.00
C ARG A 81 1.44 0.22 -12.04
N LYS A 82 0.16 0.28 -12.41
CA LYS A 82 -0.65 -0.94 -12.59
C LYS A 82 -0.11 -1.79 -13.74
N ALA A 83 0.21 -1.17 -14.88
CA ALA A 83 0.82 -1.87 -16.01
C ALA A 83 2.16 -2.52 -15.65
N GLU A 84 3.03 -1.85 -14.90
CA GLU A 84 4.29 -2.43 -14.41
C GLU A 84 4.07 -3.63 -13.48
N ILE A 85 3.11 -3.53 -12.56
CA ILE A 85 2.78 -4.63 -11.63
C ILE A 85 2.26 -5.83 -12.41
N ASP A 86 1.43 -5.62 -13.42
CA ASP A 86 0.88 -6.70 -14.23
C ASP A 86 1.94 -7.32 -15.14
N ALA A 87 2.86 -6.53 -15.70
CA ALA A 87 4.04 -7.03 -16.41
C ALA A 87 4.95 -7.87 -15.51
N GLN A 88 5.20 -7.44 -14.27
CA GLN A 88 5.99 -8.20 -13.30
C GLN A 88 5.32 -9.51 -12.87
N LYS A 89 3.99 -9.55 -12.80
CA LYS A 89 3.25 -10.78 -12.53
C LYS A 89 3.31 -11.75 -13.70
N ALA A 90 3.17 -11.26 -14.93
CA ALA A 90 3.27 -12.07 -16.14
C ALA A 90 4.70 -12.63 -16.35
N SER A 91 5.72 -11.90 -15.89
CA SER A 91 7.13 -12.27 -16.04
C SER A 91 7.65 -13.25 -14.97
N LYS A 92 6.88 -13.59 -13.94
CA LYS A 92 7.25 -14.63 -12.97
C LYS A 92 6.80 -16.00 -13.50
N PRO A 93 7.69 -16.82 -14.08
CA PRO A 93 7.33 -18.20 -14.37
C PRO A 93 7.00 -18.89 -13.04
N SER A 94 5.88 -19.61 -13.00
CA SER A 94 5.61 -20.52 -11.89
C SER A 94 6.68 -21.61 -11.90
N CYS A 95 7.75 -21.43 -11.13
CA CYS A 95 8.55 -22.54 -10.66
C CYS A 95 7.66 -23.38 -9.75
N ASN A 96 6.90 -24.29 -10.36
CA ASN A 96 6.56 -25.56 -9.72
C ASN A 96 7.86 -26.37 -9.76
N PRO A 97 8.61 -26.57 -8.67
CA PRO A 97 9.48 -27.73 -8.61
C PRO A 97 8.55 -28.94 -8.67
N LYS A 98 8.53 -29.61 -9.84
CA LYS A 98 8.06 -30.98 -9.91
C LYS A 98 8.95 -31.76 -8.94
N ASP A 99 8.34 -32.18 -7.84
CA ASP A 99 8.78 -33.27 -7.00
C ASP A 99 8.95 -34.49 -7.92
N SER A 100 10.17 -34.67 -8.41
CA SER A 100 10.59 -35.88 -9.10
C SER A 100 10.70 -36.94 -8.02
N GLY A 101 9.64 -37.73 -7.89
CA GLY A 101 9.72 -39.01 -7.21
C GLY A 101 10.83 -39.84 -7.84
N GLU A 102 11.72 -40.33 -7.00
CA GLU A 102 12.50 -41.52 -7.27
C GLU A 102 12.32 -42.40 -6.03
N ALA A 103 11.50 -43.43 -6.22
CA ALA A 103 11.45 -44.59 -5.36
C ALA A 103 12.61 -45.50 -5.77
N ASP A 104 13.44 -45.86 -4.80
CA ASP A 104 14.10 -47.17 -4.70
C ASP A 104 14.35 -47.49 -3.23
#